data_AF-A0A2X3JEN9-F1
#
_entry.id   AF-A0A2X3JEN9-F1
#
_cell.length_a   1.000
_cell.length_b   1.000
_cell.length_c   1.000
_cell.angle_alpha   90.00
_cell.angle_beta   90.00
_cell.angle_gamma   90.00
#
_symmetry.space_group_name_H-M   'P 1'
#
loop_
_entity.id
_entity.type
_entity.pdbx_description
1 polymer ?
#
loop_
_entity_poly.entity_id
_entity_poly.type
_entity_poly.pdbx_seq_one_letter_code
_entity_poly.pdbx_strand_id
1 'polypeptide(L)'
;MADILLLDNIDSFTYNLADQLRANGHNVVIYRNSVPAQALIERLGTMDNPVLMLSPGPGTPSEAGCMPELLTRMRGKLPIIGICLGHQAIVEAYGGYVGQAGEILHGKASSMSRRPGDVCRSG
;
A
#
# COMPACT_ATOMS: atom_id res chain seq x y z
N MET A 1 15.43 11.27 3.10
CA MET A 1 15.07 9.87 2.76
C MET A 1 13.83 9.51 3.56
N ALA A 2 12.96 8.65 3.03
CA ALA A 2 11.75 8.22 3.74
C ALA A 2 11.95 6.81 4.28
N ASP A 3 11.37 6.54 5.45
CA ASP A 3 11.29 5.22 6.04
C ASP A 3 9.94 4.61 5.66
N ILE A 4 9.98 3.57 4.85
CA ILE A 4 8.79 2.95 4.28
C ILE A 4 8.54 1.63 4.99
N LEU A 5 7.39 1.52 5.64
CA LEU A 5 6.87 0.24 6.10
C LEU A 5 5.98 -0.33 4.99
N LEU A 6 6.45 -1.37 4.33
CA LEU A 6 5.72 -2.10 3.30
C LEU A 6 4.97 -3.28 3.95
N LEU A 7 3.64 -3.20 4.00
CA LEU A 7 2.78 -4.28 4.45
C LEU A 7 2.54 -5.25 3.29
N ASP A 8 3.13 -6.44 3.37
CA ASP A 8 2.99 -7.57 2.46
C ASP A 8 1.66 -8.31 2.69
N ASN A 9 0.79 -8.30 1.69
CA ASN A 9 -0.51 -8.98 1.65
C ASN A 9 -0.42 -10.33 0.93
N ILE A 10 0.74 -10.99 1.01
CA ILE A 10 1.02 -12.30 0.40
C ILE A 10 1.02 -12.17 -1.13
N ASP A 11 1.86 -11.26 -1.63
CA ASP A 11 1.97 -11.00 -3.06
C ASP A 11 3.40 -11.24 -3.57
N SER A 12 3.50 -11.71 -4.81
CA SER A 12 4.77 -12.04 -5.46
C SER A 12 5.55 -10.80 -5.92
N PHE A 13 4.92 -9.62 -6.00
CA PHE A 13 5.54 -8.37 -6.44
C PHE A 13 6.05 -7.48 -5.30
N THR A 14 5.78 -7.82 -4.04
CA THR A 14 6.21 -7.04 -2.86
C THR A 14 7.71 -6.75 -2.86
N TYR A 15 8.54 -7.74 -3.19
CA TYR A 15 10.00 -7.57 -3.22
C TYR A 15 10.48 -6.69 -4.38
N ASN A 16 9.83 -6.75 -5.54
CA ASN A 16 10.15 -5.88 -6.66
C ASN A 16 9.92 -4.40 -6.30
N LEU A 17 8.84 -4.10 -5.59
CA LEU A 17 8.57 -2.76 -5.07
C LEU A 17 9.61 -2.33 -4.03
N ALA A 18 9.92 -3.21 -3.08
CA ALA A 18 10.92 -2.93 -2.06
C ALA A 18 12.30 -2.62 -2.65
N ASP A 19 12.73 -3.39 -3.66
CA ASP A 19 14.03 -3.19 -4.32
C ASP A 19 14.07 -1.88 -5.10
N GLN A 20 13.00 -1.52 -5.82
CA GLN A 20 12.94 -0.22 -6.50
C GLN A 20 13.01 0.96 -5.51
N LEU A 21 12.29 0.86 -4.39
CA LEU A 21 12.31 1.89 -3.35
C LEU A 21 13.69 2.01 -2.69
N ARG A 22 14.35 0.86 -2.41
CA ARG A 22 15.72 0.82 -1.89
C ARG A 22 16.73 1.37 -2.89
N ALA A 23 16.60 1.06 -4.18
CA ALA A 23 17.46 1.60 -5.24
C ALA A 23 17.35 3.13 -5.35
N ASN A 24 16.20 3.70 -5.00
CA ASN A 24 15.99 5.15 -4.90
C ASN A 24 16.46 5.75 -3.56
N GLY A 25 17.12 4.97 -2.71
CA GLY A 25 17.67 5.42 -1.42
C GLY A 25 16.67 5.47 -0.28
N HIS A 26 15.47 4.89 -0.41
CA HIS A 26 14.52 4.78 0.69
C HIS A 26 14.84 3.58 1.59
N ASN A 27 14.58 3.73 2.88
CA ASN A 27 14.74 2.64 3.83
C ASN A 27 13.43 1.85 3.88
N VAL A 28 13.44 0.59 3.44
CA VAL A 28 12.22 -0.23 3.33
C VAL A 28 12.27 -1.41 4.26
N VAL A 29 11.29 -1.48 5.16
CA VAL A 29 11.03 -2.66 6.01
C VAL A 29 9.74 -3.33 5.57
N ILE A 30 9.78 -4.65 5.44
CA ILE A 30 8.65 -5.44 4.95
C ILE A 30 8.07 -6.22 6.13
N TYR A 31 6.77 -6.10 6.35
CA TYR A 31 6.04 -6.88 7.35
C TYR A 31 4.85 -7.55 6.69
N ARG A 32 4.49 -8.76 7.12
CA ARG A 32 3.28 -9.44 6.64
C ARG A 32 2.04 -8.94 7.36
N ASN A 33 0.90 -9.03 6.68
CA ASN A 33 -0.44 -8.76 7.24
C ASN A 33 -0.85 -9.69 8.41
N SER A 34 -0.07 -10.74 8.69
CA SER A 34 -0.21 -11.62 9.87
C SER A 34 0.38 -11.01 11.15
N VAL A 35 1.16 -9.94 11.05
CA VAL A 35 1.77 -9.27 12.19
C VAL A 35 0.71 -8.41 12.89
N PRO A 36 0.65 -8.38 14.24
CA PRO A 36 -0.30 -7.55 14.96
C PRO A 36 -0.18 -6.08 14.58
N ALA A 37 -1.30 -5.39 14.36
CA ALA A 37 -1.33 -3.97 14.00
C ALA A 37 -0.56 -3.10 15.00
N GLN A 38 -0.65 -3.43 16.30
CA GLN A 38 0.04 -2.72 17.36
C GLN A 38 1.57 -2.69 17.18
N ALA A 39 2.18 -3.82 16.81
CA ALA A 39 3.62 -3.90 16.58
C ALA A 39 4.06 -3.06 15.37
N LEU A 40 3.22 -2.97 14.33
CA LEU A 40 3.47 -2.12 13.17
C LEU A 40 3.39 -0.63 13.52
N ILE A 41 2.42 -0.25 14.36
CA ILE A 41 2.26 1.12 14.83
C ILE A 41 3.46 1.55 15.67
N GLU A 42 3.91 0.68 16.58
CA GLU A 42 5.12 0.93 17.38
C GLU A 42 6.34 1.07 16.48
N ARG A 43 6.48 0.20 15.47
CA ARG A 43 7.56 0.31 14.49
C ARG A 43 7.52 1.64 13.73
N LEU A 44 6.36 2.06 13.25
CA LEU A 44 6.18 3.35 12.58
C LEU A 44 6.52 4.53 13.49
N GLY A 45 6.26 4.42 14.79
CA GLY A 45 6.62 5.43 15.79
C GLY A 45 8.12 5.56 16.05
N THR A 46 8.93 4.58 15.63
CA THR A 46 10.41 4.62 15.74
C THR A 46 11.12 5.16 14.50
N MET A 47 10.36 5.55 13.47
CA MET A 47 10.88 6.03 12.19
C MET A 47 10.83 7.55 12.12
N ASP A 48 11.79 8.17 11.44
CA ASP A 48 11.87 9.64 11.35
C ASP A 48 10.88 10.22 10.33
N ASN A 49 10.73 9.57 9.18
CA ASN A 49 9.81 9.99 8.11
C ASN A 49 8.98 8.80 7.62
N PRO A 50 8.05 8.29 8.46
CA PRO A 50 7.32 7.06 8.20
C PRO A 50 6.31 7.22 7.06
N VAL A 51 6.37 6.30 6.11
CA VAL A 51 5.37 6.11 5.06
C VAL A 51 4.85 4.68 5.16
N LEU A 52 3.53 4.52 5.29
CA LEU A 52 2.90 3.21 5.25
C LEU A 52 2.56 2.90 3.79
N MET A 53 3.14 1.84 3.25
CA MET A 53 2.82 1.33 1.93
C MET A 53 2.10 -0.02 2.05
N LEU A 54 0.93 -0.13 1.42
CA LEU A 54 0.14 -1.36 1.37
C LEU A 54 0.37 -2.03 0.01
N SER A 55 0.95 -3.24 0.05
CA SER A 55 1.20 -4.04 -1.15
C SER A 55 -0.11 -4.52 -1.80
N PRO A 56 -0.08 -4.84 -3.10
CA PRO A 56 -1.14 -5.62 -3.72
C PRO A 56 -1.30 -6.98 -3.03
N GLY A 57 -2.43 -7.63 -3.24
CA GLY A 57 -2.68 -8.97 -2.74
C GLY A 57 -4.02 -9.52 -3.26
N PRO A 58 -4.23 -10.84 -3.17
CA PRO A 58 -5.51 -11.44 -3.49
C PRO A 58 -6.55 -11.20 -2.39
N GLY A 59 -7.83 -11.30 -2.74
CA GLY A 59 -8.94 -11.27 -1.77
C GLY A 59 -9.60 -9.91 -1.60
N THR A 60 -10.28 -9.71 -0.48
CA THR A 60 -11.00 -8.48 -0.14
C THR A 60 -10.25 -7.66 0.92
N PRO A 61 -10.35 -6.32 0.90
CA PRO A 61 -9.68 -5.48 1.89
C PRO A 61 -10.05 -5.83 3.34
N SER A 62 -11.32 -6.17 3.55
CA SER A 62 -11.90 -6.56 4.84
C SER A 62 -11.24 -7.78 5.48
N GLU A 63 -10.76 -8.71 4.66
CA GLU A 63 -10.16 -9.98 5.10
C GLU A 63 -8.64 -9.92 5.21
N ALA A 64 -8.03 -8.78 4.88
CA ALA A 64 -6.59 -8.60 4.82
C ALA A 64 -5.94 -8.37 6.20
N GLY A 65 -6.20 -9.29 7.14
CA GLY A 65 -5.55 -9.38 8.44
C GLY A 65 -5.56 -8.05 9.21
N CYS A 66 -4.38 -7.55 9.57
CA CYS A 66 -4.23 -6.31 10.34
C CYS A 66 -4.43 -5.02 9.52
N MET A 67 -4.63 -5.09 8.20
CA MET A 67 -4.68 -3.92 7.32
C MET A 67 -5.84 -2.96 7.62
N PRO A 68 -7.11 -3.41 7.80
CA PRO A 68 -8.22 -2.49 8.10
C PRO A 68 -8.05 -1.76 9.44
N GLU A 69 -7.57 -2.48 10.45
CA GLU A 69 -7.30 -1.92 11.78
C GLU A 69 -6.17 -0.87 11.71
N LEU A 70 -5.08 -1.20 11.01
CA LEU A 70 -3.94 -0.31 10.83
C LEU A 70 -4.35 0.97 10.10
N LEU A 71 -5.13 0.85 9.02
CA LEU A 71 -5.69 1.98 8.28
C LEU A 71 -6.52 2.88 9.20
N THR A 72 -7.43 2.30 9.98
CA THR A 72 -8.29 3.06 10.89
C THR A 72 -7.49 3.84 11.93
N ARG A 73 -6.43 3.23 12.49
CA ARG A 73 -5.60 3.86 13.54
C ARG A 73 -4.59 4.88 13.02
N MET A 74 -4.13 4.73 11.78
CA MET A 74 -3.09 5.57 11.17
C MET A 74 -3.63 6.63 10.22
N ARG A 75 -4.92 6.57 9.84
CA ARG A 75 -5.59 7.57 9.02
C ARG A 75 -5.38 8.98 9.58
N GLY A 76 -4.81 9.87 8.77
CA GLY A 76 -4.56 11.27 9.13
C GLY A 76 -3.33 11.52 9.99
N LYS A 77 -2.56 10.48 10.39
CA LYS A 77 -1.32 10.63 11.16
C LYS A 77 -0.07 10.64 10.31
N LEU A 78 -0.05 9.88 9.23
CA LEU A 78 1.09 9.75 8.32
C LEU A 78 0.61 9.49 6.88
N PRO A 79 1.46 9.67 5.86
CA PRO A 79 1.12 9.34 4.48
C PRO A 79 0.96 7.83 4.28
N ILE A 80 -0.19 7.42 3.73
CA ILE A 80 -0.51 6.03 3.42
C ILE A 80 -0.63 5.88 1.91
N ILE A 81 0.14 4.98 1.32
CA ILE A 81 0.12 4.67 -0.12
C ILE A 81 -0.40 3.25 -0.29
N GLY A 82 -1.48 3.07 -1.05
CA GLY A 82 -2.05 1.76 -1.33
C GLY A 82 -1.90 1.40 -2.80
N ILE A 83 -1.49 0.16 -3.08
CA ILE A 83 -1.40 -0.38 -4.44
C ILE A 83 -2.43 -1.49 -4.59
N CYS A 84 -3.25 -1.42 -5.65
CA CYS A 84 -4.32 -2.39 -5.94
C CYS A 84 -5.24 -2.63 -4.72
N LEU A 85 -5.16 -3.79 -4.06
CA LEU A 85 -5.92 -4.11 -2.85
C LEU A 85 -5.71 -3.07 -1.74
N GLY A 86 -4.48 -2.57 -1.56
CA GLY A 86 -4.19 -1.52 -0.60
C GLY A 86 -4.89 -0.20 -0.92
N HIS A 87 -5.08 0.12 -2.20
CA HIS A 87 -5.85 1.31 -2.61
C HIS A 87 -7.32 1.15 -2.29
N GLN A 88 -7.88 -0.03 -2.58
CA GLN A 88 -9.27 -0.37 -2.27
C GLN A 88 -9.53 -0.26 -0.76
N ALA A 89 -8.62 -0.77 0.06
CA ALA A 89 -8.68 -0.67 1.51
C ALA A 89 -8.71 0.79 2.00
N ILE A 90 -7.93 1.67 1.39
CA ILE A 90 -7.96 3.10 1.70
C ILE A 90 -9.33 3.69 1.35
N VAL A 91 -9.87 3.39 0.16
CA VAL A 91 -11.19 3.88 -0.25
C VAL A 91 -12.27 3.45 0.75
N GLU A 92 -12.31 2.17 1.12
CA GLU A 92 -13.25 1.65 2.13
C GLU A 92 -13.06 2.29 3.50
N ALA A 93 -11.81 2.47 3.95
CA ALA A 93 -11.50 3.10 5.23
C ALA A 93 -11.94 4.57 5.30
N TYR A 94 -12.12 5.26 4.17
CA TYR A 94 -12.67 6.62 4.10
C TYR A 94 -14.18 6.65 3.79
N GLY A 95 -14.84 5.50 3.79
CA GLY A 95 -16.29 5.38 3.54
C GLY A 95 -16.67 5.35 2.06
N GLY A 96 -15.70 5.19 1.16
CA GLY A 96 -15.96 4.93 -0.25
C GLY A 96 -16.34 3.46 -0.49
N TYR A 97 -17.15 3.21 -1.51
CA TYR A 97 -17.52 1.86 -1.91
C TYR A 97 -16.57 1.34 -3.00
N VAL A 98 -15.95 0.19 -2.77
CA VAL A 98 -15.15 -0.51 -3.78
C VAL A 98 -15.96 -1.72 -4.26
N GLY A 99 -16.43 -1.66 -5.51
CA GLY A 99 -17.07 -2.79 -6.18
C GLY A 99 -16.09 -3.58 -7.04
N GLN A 100 -16.48 -4.79 -7.46
CA GLN A 100 -15.74 -5.51 -8.50
C GLN A 100 -15.89 -4.80 -9.85
N ALA A 101 -14.76 -4.57 -10.53
CA ALA A 101 -14.80 -4.25 -11.96
C ALA A 101 -15.30 -5.51 -12.69
N GLY A 102 -16.45 -5.43 -13.36
CA GLY A 102 -17.12 -6.55 -14.02
C GLY A 102 -16.32 -7.25 -15.12
N GLU A 103 -15.13 -6.74 -15.48
CA GLU A 103 -14.17 -7.42 -16.36
C GLU A 103 -12.75 -7.31 -15.81
N ILE A 104 -12.18 -8.43 -15.39
CA ILE A 104 -10.74 -8.55 -15.13
C ILE A 104 -10.05 -8.71 -16.50
N LEU A 105 -9.61 -7.61 -17.10
CA LEU A 105 -8.82 -7.63 -18.33
C LEU A 105 -7.40 -8.16 -18.03
N HIS A 106 -7.20 -9.47 -18.14
CA HIS A 106 -5.89 -10.09 -18.07
C HIS A 106 -5.10 -9.77 -19.36
N GLY A 107 -3.97 -9.06 -19.24
CA GLY A 107 -2.95 -8.99 -20.30
C GLY A 107 -3.15 -7.96 -21.42
N LYS A 108 -3.93 -6.88 -21.24
CA LYS A 108 -3.96 -5.75 -22.19
C LYS A 108 -3.67 -4.41 -21.52
N ALA A 109 -2.66 -3.72 -22.03
CA ALA A 109 -2.35 -2.34 -21.67
C ALA A 109 -3.56 -1.46 -21.96
N SER A 110 -4.10 -0.83 -20.91
CA SER A 110 -5.20 0.12 -20.99
C SER A 110 -4.61 1.54 -20.87
N SER A 111 -4.96 2.40 -21.83
CA SER A 111 -4.57 3.81 -21.79
C SER A 111 -5.39 4.54 -20.73
N MET A 112 -4.78 4.86 -19.58
CA MET A 112 -5.39 5.70 -18.56
C MET A 112 -5.22 7.18 -18.92
N SER A 113 -6.33 7.94 -18.94
CA SER A 113 -6.29 9.39 -19.08
C SER A 113 -6.05 10.03 -17.71
N ARG A 114 -5.01 10.88 -17.60
CA ARG A 114 -4.59 11.50 -16.35
C ARG A 114 -4.58 13.03 -16.46
N ARG A 115 -4.93 13.72 -15.37
CA ARG A 115 -4.84 15.18 -15.28
C ARG A 115 -3.37 15.63 -15.17
N PRO A 116 -2.98 16.82 -15.65
CA PRO A 116 -1.59 17.28 -15.55
C PRO A 116 -1.23 17.50 -14.06
N GLY A 117 -0.24 16.78 -13.50
CA GLY A 117 0.26 17.03 -12.14
C GLY A 117 0.88 15.84 -11.37
N ASP A 118 0.40 14.62 -11.54
CA ASP A 118 0.97 13.44 -10.86
C ASP A 118 2.29 12.99 -11.50
N VAL A 119 3.13 12.39 -10.68
CA VAL A 119 4.51 12.00 -10.99
C VAL A 119 4.53 10.89 -12.05
N CYS A 120 5.06 11.22 -13.23
CA CYS A 120 5.75 10.27 -14.11
C CYS A 120 7.17 10.80 -14.31
N ARG A 121 8.17 10.19 -13.68
CA ARG A 121 9.55 10.26 -14.17
C ARG A 121 9.94 8.88 -14.67
N SER A 122 9.73 8.66 -15.96
CA SER A 122 10.40 7.65 -16.75
C SER A 122 11.70 8.27 -17.26
N GLY A 123 12.84 7.73 -16.80
CA GLY A 123 14.10 7.82 -17.51
C GLY A 123 14.16 6.77 -18.61
#